data_AF-A0A4V0HZB0-F1
#
_entry.id   AF-A0A4V0HZB0-F1
#
_cell.length_a   1.000
_cell.length_b   1.000
_cell.length_c   1.000
_cell.angle_alpha   90.00
_cell.angle_beta   90.00
_cell.angle_gamma   90.00
#
_symmetry.space_group_name_H-M   'P 1'
#
loop_
_entity.id
_entity.type
_entity.pdbx_description
1 polymer ?
#
loop_
_entity_poly.entity_id
_entity_poly.type
_entity_poly.pdbx_seq_one_letter_code
_entity_poly.pdbx_strand_id
1 'polypeptide(L)'
;MRPLPPGLVAFSVLALAGCGSGPDKTPVAVRSYDPEAMTRSAMAEFDKNVNGSIDGPELDACPGLKVLAANPDVAPDGKLTADRLKVRFETYRSAGVVGFPVRVTLDGAPLADAALVFTPEVFMGGVTDAATGRTGPDGTATDFSVGGRELPGLPPGVYRVSVTRDGVAVPERYNAKTVLGCEVSGGGRGGNSGLDLKLETKEKLKAKDKGKDKK
;
A
#
# COMPACT_ATOMS: atom_id res chain seq x y z
N MET A 1 -45.14 67.85 19.02
CA MET A 1 -44.67 66.89 20.03
C MET A 1 -45.83 66.02 20.48
N ARG A 2 -45.86 64.75 20.05
CA ARG A 2 -46.56 63.64 20.71
C ARG A 2 -45.72 62.36 20.49
N PRO A 3 -45.37 61.59 21.54
CA PRO A 3 -44.48 60.44 21.44
C PRO A 3 -45.24 59.15 21.06
N LEU A 4 -44.60 58.26 20.32
CA LEU A 4 -45.04 56.87 20.13
C LEU A 4 -44.09 55.90 20.88
N PRO A 5 -44.60 54.74 21.33
CA PRO A 5 -44.03 53.96 22.43
C PRO A 5 -43.09 52.83 21.95
N PRO A 6 -42.40 52.14 22.89
CA PRO A 6 -41.31 51.23 22.62
C PRO A 6 -41.80 49.80 22.35
N GLY A 7 -40.95 49.01 21.70
CA GLY A 7 -40.94 47.58 21.91
C GLY A 7 -41.22 46.75 20.66
N LEU A 8 -40.14 46.28 20.04
CA LEU A 8 -40.14 44.95 19.45
C LEU A 8 -38.71 44.39 19.52
N VAL A 9 -38.42 43.70 20.62
CA VAL A 9 -37.22 42.88 20.78
C VAL A 9 -37.44 41.61 19.95
N ALA A 10 -36.81 41.54 18.79
CA ALA A 10 -36.80 40.35 17.95
C ALA A 10 -35.79 39.33 18.52
N PHE A 11 -36.31 38.30 19.18
CA PHE A 11 -35.55 37.16 19.68
C PHE A 11 -35.18 36.25 18.49
N SER A 12 -33.97 36.42 17.94
CA SER A 12 -33.43 35.54 16.90
C SER A 12 -32.91 34.25 17.53
N VAL A 13 -33.69 33.17 17.40
CA VAL A 13 -33.29 31.81 17.77
C VAL A 13 -32.33 31.28 16.70
N LEU A 14 -31.03 31.22 17.03
CA LEU A 14 -30.04 30.52 16.22
C LEU A 14 -30.27 29.01 16.34
N ALA A 15 -30.74 28.39 15.27
CA ALA A 15 -30.76 26.93 15.12
C ALA A 15 -29.33 26.42 14.97
N LEU A 16 -28.82 25.75 16.02
CA LEU A 16 -27.61 24.93 15.95
C LEU A 16 -27.91 23.69 15.09
N ALA A 17 -27.68 23.80 13.78
CA ALA A 17 -27.62 22.63 12.91
C ALA A 17 -26.41 21.79 13.35
N GLY A 18 -26.70 20.67 14.00
CA GLY A 18 -25.71 19.69 14.43
C GLY A 18 -24.91 19.17 13.24
N CYS A 19 -23.59 19.32 13.31
CA CYS A 19 -22.65 18.63 12.44
C CYS A 19 -22.60 17.17 12.90
N GLY A 20 -23.56 16.37 12.44
CA GLY A 20 -23.67 14.94 12.72
C GLY A 20 -23.12 14.11 11.56
N SER A 21 -22.43 13.02 11.92
CA SER A 21 -21.94 11.93 11.06
C SER A 21 -20.51 12.12 10.52
N GLY A 22 -19.53 11.95 11.40
CA GLY A 22 -18.23 11.43 10.96
C GLY A 22 -18.38 9.93 10.63
N PRO A 23 -17.62 9.39 9.66
CA PRO A 23 -17.70 7.99 9.28
C PRO A 23 -17.45 7.08 10.48
N ASP A 24 -18.13 5.94 10.49
CA ASP A 24 -18.03 4.89 11.52
C ASP A 24 -16.55 4.62 11.84
N LYS A 25 -16.09 5.08 13.01
CA LYS A 25 -14.72 4.88 13.51
C LYS A 25 -14.56 3.49 14.12
N THR A 26 -15.28 2.47 13.64
CA THR A 26 -14.99 1.11 14.09
C THR A 26 -13.60 0.77 13.58
N PRO A 27 -12.60 0.58 14.47
CA PRO A 27 -11.25 0.30 14.02
C PRO A 27 -11.28 -0.92 13.11
N VAL A 28 -10.52 -0.85 12.02
CA VAL A 28 -10.24 -2.07 11.30
C VAL A 28 -9.50 -2.99 12.25
N ALA A 29 -10.14 -4.10 12.61
CA ALA A 29 -9.56 -5.17 13.40
C ALA A 29 -8.37 -5.78 12.63
N VAL A 30 -7.27 -5.03 12.58
CA VAL A 30 -5.95 -5.58 12.33
C VAL A 30 -5.62 -6.39 13.56
N ARG A 31 -5.29 -7.67 13.37
CA ARG A 31 -4.83 -8.49 14.49
C ARG A 31 -3.48 -7.93 14.94
N SER A 32 -3.15 -8.09 16.22
CA SER A 32 -1.89 -7.54 16.75
C SER A 32 -0.70 -8.07 15.95
N TYR A 33 0.11 -7.16 15.41
CA TYR A 33 1.40 -7.52 14.80
C TYR A 33 2.32 -8.14 15.86
N ASP A 34 3.02 -9.21 15.49
CA ASP A 34 4.11 -9.82 16.26
C ASP A 34 5.39 -9.71 15.42
N PRO A 35 6.16 -8.62 15.58
CA PRO A 35 7.38 -8.39 14.82
C PRO A 35 8.38 -9.53 14.93
N GLU A 36 8.46 -10.20 16.09
CA GLU A 36 9.40 -11.29 16.27
C GLU A 36 8.97 -12.54 15.50
N ALA A 37 7.69 -12.92 15.57
CA ALA A 37 7.17 -14.02 14.76
C ALA A 37 7.25 -13.74 13.26
N MET A 38 6.96 -12.51 12.84
CA MET A 38 7.06 -12.09 11.45
C MET A 38 8.51 -12.17 10.95
N THR A 39 9.48 -11.65 11.73
CA THR A 39 10.91 -11.74 11.40
C THR A 39 11.37 -13.19 11.30
N ARG A 40 11.07 -14.02 12.29
CA ARG A 40 11.44 -15.44 12.25
C ARG A 40 10.85 -16.15 11.02
N SER A 41 9.58 -15.86 10.70
CA SER A 41 8.90 -16.44 9.53
C SER A 41 9.53 -15.95 8.22
N ALA A 42 9.88 -14.66 8.11
CA ALA A 42 10.53 -14.11 6.94
C ALA A 42 11.92 -14.75 6.70
N MET A 43 12.74 -14.85 7.76
CA MET A 43 14.06 -15.47 7.68
C MET A 43 13.93 -16.96 7.32
N ALA A 44 13.05 -17.72 7.99
CA ALA A 44 12.85 -19.13 7.69
C ALA A 44 12.36 -19.38 6.26
N GLU A 45 11.53 -18.49 5.72
CA GLU A 45 11.01 -18.62 4.37
C GLU A 45 12.01 -18.20 3.31
N PHE A 46 12.82 -17.16 3.52
CA PHE A 46 13.57 -16.54 2.42
C PHE A 46 15.09 -16.58 2.56
N ASP A 47 15.67 -16.72 3.76
CA ASP A 47 17.12 -16.94 3.95
C ASP A 47 17.45 -18.41 3.65
N LYS A 48 17.45 -18.76 2.36
CA LYS A 48 17.62 -20.15 1.88
C LYS A 48 19.06 -20.62 2.01
N ASN A 49 20.01 -19.69 1.92
CA ASN A 49 21.42 -20.00 2.11
C ASN A 49 21.86 -19.99 3.59
N VAL A 50 20.97 -19.59 4.51
CA VAL A 50 21.15 -19.57 5.97
C VAL A 50 22.34 -18.69 6.38
N ASN A 51 22.56 -17.58 5.68
CA ASN A 51 23.66 -16.67 5.94
C ASN A 51 23.33 -15.58 6.98
N GLY A 52 22.09 -15.56 7.49
CA GLY A 52 21.60 -14.57 8.45
C GLY A 52 21.03 -13.30 7.82
N SER A 53 20.89 -13.26 6.50
CA SER A 53 20.30 -12.15 5.75
C SER A 53 19.58 -12.64 4.49
N ILE A 54 18.50 -11.94 4.12
CA ILE A 54 17.81 -12.15 2.85
C ILE A 54 18.41 -11.16 1.84
N ASP A 55 19.07 -11.67 0.81
CA ASP A 55 19.71 -10.84 -0.22
C ASP A 55 19.69 -11.43 -1.63
N GLY A 56 20.11 -10.62 -2.61
CA GLY A 56 20.34 -11.07 -3.98
C GLY A 56 19.15 -11.85 -4.57
N PRO A 57 19.35 -13.09 -5.06
CA PRO A 57 18.29 -13.92 -5.64
C PRO A 57 17.17 -14.31 -4.65
N GLU A 58 17.39 -14.30 -3.34
CA GLU A 58 16.35 -14.64 -2.36
C GLU A 58 15.23 -13.60 -2.36
N LEU A 59 15.58 -12.33 -2.63
CA LEU A 59 14.62 -11.25 -2.77
C LEU A 59 13.70 -11.41 -3.99
N ASP A 60 14.09 -12.18 -5.01
CA ASP A 60 13.23 -12.44 -6.17
C ASP A 60 12.01 -13.31 -5.80
N ALA A 61 12.08 -14.07 -4.71
CA ALA A 61 10.97 -14.88 -4.21
C ALA A 61 9.94 -14.05 -3.41
N CYS A 62 10.32 -12.85 -2.96
CA CYS A 62 9.47 -11.97 -2.17
C CYS A 62 9.52 -10.53 -2.69
N PRO A 63 8.65 -10.18 -3.66
CA PRO A 63 8.62 -8.84 -4.24
C PRO A 63 8.49 -7.71 -3.22
N GLY A 64 7.73 -7.91 -2.13
CA GLY A 64 7.61 -6.91 -1.07
C GLY A 64 8.90 -6.67 -0.29
N LEU A 65 9.62 -7.74 0.08
CA LEU A 65 10.94 -7.60 0.72
C LEU A 65 11.98 -7.01 -0.23
N LYS A 66 11.90 -7.30 -1.54
CA LYS A 66 12.77 -6.68 -2.54
C LYS A 66 12.65 -5.16 -2.57
N VAL A 67 11.44 -4.62 -2.40
CA VAL A 67 11.23 -3.17 -2.28
C VAL A 67 11.84 -2.63 -1.00
N LEU A 68 11.67 -3.31 0.12
CA LEU A 68 12.30 -2.97 1.40
C LEU A 68 13.83 -2.94 1.31
N ALA A 69 14.42 -3.94 0.67
CA ALA A 69 15.88 -4.05 0.48
C ALA A 69 16.45 -2.92 -0.41
N ALA A 70 15.64 -2.34 -1.30
CA ALA A 70 16.05 -1.21 -2.12
C ALA A 70 16.05 0.13 -1.36
N ASN A 71 15.47 0.18 -0.16
CA ASN A 71 15.43 1.38 0.66
C ASN A 71 16.69 1.50 1.53
N PRO A 72 17.57 2.49 1.30
CA PRO A 72 18.82 2.61 2.04
C PRO A 72 18.65 2.96 3.53
N ASP A 73 17.48 3.48 3.94
CA ASP A 73 17.19 3.70 5.37
C ASP A 73 16.88 2.39 6.10
N VAL A 74 16.42 1.36 5.37
CA VAL A 74 16.10 0.03 5.92
C VAL A 74 17.26 -0.94 5.69
N ALA A 75 17.81 -0.95 4.48
CA ALA A 75 18.85 -1.86 4.02
C ALA A 75 19.94 -1.09 3.25
N PRO A 76 20.85 -0.36 3.93
CA PRO A 76 21.89 0.45 3.29
C PRO A 76 22.84 -0.34 2.38
N ASP A 77 23.00 -1.64 2.60
CA ASP A 77 23.80 -2.58 1.82
C ASP A 77 22.95 -3.51 0.94
N GLY A 78 21.65 -3.26 0.84
CA GLY A 78 20.70 -4.10 0.12
C GLY A 78 20.38 -5.43 0.82
N LYS A 79 20.82 -5.63 2.07
CA LYS A 79 20.60 -6.87 2.83
C LYS A 79 19.60 -6.67 3.96
N LEU A 80 18.69 -7.63 4.09
CA LEU A 80 17.69 -7.67 5.16
C LEU A 80 18.08 -8.71 6.21
N THR A 81 18.72 -8.26 7.28
CA THR A 81 19.00 -9.10 8.45
C THR A 81 17.77 -9.22 9.34
N ALA A 82 17.77 -10.23 10.22
CA ALA A 82 16.70 -10.43 11.20
C ALA A 82 16.43 -9.17 12.05
N ASP A 83 17.48 -8.54 12.58
CA ASP A 83 17.35 -7.34 13.42
C ASP A 83 16.71 -6.16 12.66
N ARG A 84 17.08 -5.97 11.38
CA ARG A 84 16.51 -4.91 10.54
C ARG A 84 15.05 -5.13 10.26
N LEU A 85 14.67 -6.37 9.91
CA LEU A 85 13.28 -6.73 9.72
C LEU A 85 12.47 -6.52 11.00
N LYS A 86 13.00 -6.95 12.16
CA LYS A 86 12.32 -6.77 13.45
C LYS A 86 12.08 -5.31 13.76
N VAL A 87 13.11 -4.48 13.64
CA VAL A 87 13.01 -3.02 13.83
C VAL A 87 11.97 -2.43 12.87
N ARG A 88 11.95 -2.87 11.61
CA ARG A 88 10.96 -2.38 10.65
C ARG A 88 9.54 -2.80 10.99
N PHE A 89 9.32 -4.06 11.36
CA PHE A 89 8.00 -4.59 11.69
C PHE A 89 7.44 -4.03 12.99
N GLU A 90 8.27 -3.62 13.95
CA GLU A 90 7.81 -2.87 15.13
C GLU A 90 7.11 -1.56 14.74
N THR A 91 7.48 -0.93 13.61
CA THR A 91 6.83 0.30 13.15
C THR A 91 5.37 0.09 12.70
N TYR A 92 4.95 -1.15 12.45
CA TYR A 92 3.57 -1.46 12.04
C TYR A 92 2.59 -1.49 13.21
N ARG A 93 3.08 -1.78 14.43
CA ARG A 93 2.22 -1.95 15.62
C ARG A 93 1.44 -0.70 16.00
N SER A 94 2.04 0.47 15.79
CA SER A 94 1.45 1.75 16.15
C SER A 94 0.70 2.42 14.99
N ALA A 95 0.80 1.87 13.78
CA ALA A 95 0.23 2.48 12.61
C ALA A 95 -1.19 1.95 12.36
N GLY A 96 -2.15 2.88 12.30
CA GLY A 96 -3.50 2.62 11.78
C GLY A 96 -3.48 2.53 10.25
N VAL A 97 -4.64 2.66 9.63
CA VAL A 97 -4.74 2.77 8.16
C VAL A 97 -3.85 3.92 7.67
N VAL A 98 -2.99 3.61 6.70
CA VAL A 98 -2.06 4.56 6.07
C VAL A 98 -2.66 5.01 4.74
N GLY A 99 -2.84 6.32 4.58
CA GLY A 99 -3.20 6.88 3.27
C GLY A 99 -2.13 6.53 2.25
N PHE A 100 -2.49 5.74 1.24
CA PHE A 100 -1.54 5.11 0.33
C PHE A 100 -2.06 5.16 -1.11
N PRO A 101 -1.99 6.33 -1.77
CA PRO A 101 -2.40 6.46 -3.17
C PRO A 101 -1.56 5.55 -4.07
N VAL A 102 -2.24 4.83 -4.96
CA VAL A 102 -1.60 3.93 -5.93
C VAL A 102 -1.91 4.42 -7.33
N ARG A 103 -0.89 4.78 -8.10
CA ARG A 103 -1.03 5.17 -9.50
C ARG A 103 -0.57 4.05 -10.41
N VAL A 104 -1.38 3.73 -11.41
CA VAL A 104 -1.06 2.70 -12.40
C VAL A 104 -1.01 3.30 -13.79
N THR A 105 0.07 2.97 -14.50
CA THR A 105 0.22 3.31 -15.92
C THR A 105 0.54 2.06 -16.72
N LEU A 106 0.06 1.99 -17.96
CA LEU A 106 0.44 0.98 -18.95
C LEU A 106 1.06 1.70 -20.15
N ASP A 107 2.31 1.36 -20.46
CA ASP A 107 3.12 1.98 -21.51
C ASP A 107 3.27 3.50 -21.37
N GLY A 108 3.06 4.04 -20.17
CA GLY A 108 3.16 5.47 -19.84
C GLY A 108 1.82 6.20 -19.81
N ALA A 109 0.73 5.58 -20.27
CA ALA A 109 -0.62 6.12 -20.16
C ALA A 109 -1.28 5.67 -18.85
N PRO A 110 -2.09 6.51 -18.18
CA PRO A 110 -2.91 6.08 -17.04
C PRO A 110 -3.76 4.86 -17.36
N LEU A 111 -3.78 3.88 -16.45
CA LEU A 111 -4.59 2.68 -16.59
C LEU A 111 -5.83 2.80 -15.70
N ALA A 112 -6.91 3.35 -16.24
CA ALA A 112 -8.20 3.42 -15.57
C ALA A 112 -8.88 2.05 -15.46
N ASP A 113 -9.77 1.89 -14.47
CA ASP A 113 -10.53 0.68 -14.16
C ASP A 113 -9.68 -0.56 -13.89
N ALA A 114 -8.39 -0.39 -13.58
CA ALA A 114 -7.51 -1.48 -13.20
C ALA A 114 -7.90 -1.99 -11.82
N ALA A 115 -8.11 -3.30 -11.72
CA ALA A 115 -8.27 -3.98 -10.44
C ALA A 115 -6.90 -4.24 -9.81
N LEU A 116 -6.77 -3.87 -8.55
CA LEU A 116 -5.58 -4.06 -7.74
C LEU A 116 -5.89 -5.08 -6.65
N VAL A 117 -4.97 -6.01 -6.41
CA VAL A 117 -5.01 -6.88 -5.23
C VAL A 117 -3.68 -6.82 -4.52
N PHE A 118 -3.72 -6.47 -3.23
CA PHE A 118 -2.60 -6.45 -2.29
C PHE A 118 -2.74 -7.67 -1.39
N THR A 119 -1.92 -8.68 -1.63
CA THR A 119 -1.87 -9.89 -0.82
C THR A 119 -0.72 -9.75 0.18
N PRO A 120 -0.98 -9.80 1.50
CA PRO A 120 0.08 -9.81 2.50
C PRO A 120 1.07 -10.94 2.21
N GLU A 121 2.37 -10.66 2.31
CA GLU A 121 3.37 -11.71 2.20
C GLU A 121 3.21 -12.74 3.33
N VAL A 122 3.60 -13.98 3.08
CA VAL A 122 3.27 -15.12 3.97
C VAL A 122 3.76 -14.95 5.41
N PHE A 123 4.90 -14.28 5.61
CA PHE A 123 5.44 -14.00 6.96
C PHE A 123 4.62 -12.96 7.74
N MET A 124 3.68 -12.26 7.11
CA MET A 124 2.76 -11.35 7.80
C MET A 124 1.78 -12.10 8.71
N GLY A 125 1.72 -13.43 8.65
CA GLY A 125 1.00 -14.25 9.65
C GLY A 125 -0.52 -14.05 9.70
N GLY A 126 -1.12 -13.54 8.61
CA GLY A 126 -2.57 -13.29 8.54
C GLY A 126 -3.06 -12.20 9.50
N VAL A 127 -2.19 -11.24 9.86
CA VAL A 127 -2.55 -10.09 10.70
C VAL A 127 -3.53 -9.13 10.02
N THR A 128 -3.58 -9.17 8.69
CA THR A 128 -4.45 -8.36 7.84
C THR A 128 -4.95 -9.20 6.67
N ASP A 129 -6.16 -8.90 6.19
CA ASP A 129 -6.73 -9.53 5.01
C ASP A 129 -6.09 -8.96 3.72
N ALA A 130 -6.31 -9.64 2.60
CA ALA A 130 -5.99 -9.05 1.31
C ALA A 130 -6.82 -7.79 1.08
N ALA A 131 -6.19 -6.78 0.48
CA ALA A 131 -6.86 -5.56 0.10
C ALA A 131 -7.13 -5.55 -1.41
N THR A 132 -8.27 -5.00 -1.82
CA THR A 132 -8.59 -4.78 -3.24
C THR A 132 -8.88 -3.32 -3.50
N GLY A 133 -8.45 -2.82 -4.66
CA GLY A 133 -8.73 -1.45 -5.09
C GLY A 133 -9.04 -1.39 -6.58
N ARG A 134 -9.59 -0.26 -7.02
CA ARG A 134 -9.82 0.01 -8.44
C ARG A 134 -9.34 1.41 -8.79
N THR A 135 -8.62 1.54 -9.89
CA THR A 135 -8.16 2.87 -10.35
C THR A 135 -9.29 3.64 -11.02
N GLY A 136 -9.34 4.95 -10.75
CA GLY A 136 -10.22 5.90 -11.43
C GLY A 136 -9.72 6.33 -12.82
N PRO A 137 -10.38 7.31 -13.46
CA PRO A 137 -10.04 7.77 -14.81
C PRO A 137 -8.61 8.29 -14.98
N ASP A 138 -8.00 8.81 -13.91
CA ASP A 138 -6.62 9.31 -13.89
C ASP A 138 -5.56 8.21 -13.62
N GLY A 139 -6.01 6.96 -13.49
CA GLY A 139 -5.18 5.81 -13.17
C GLY A 139 -4.81 5.69 -11.69
N THR A 140 -5.47 6.42 -10.80
CA THR A 140 -5.17 6.43 -9.36
C THR A 140 -6.24 5.68 -8.56
N ALA A 141 -5.83 4.93 -7.54
CA ALA A 141 -6.68 4.36 -6.51
C ALA A 141 -6.28 4.92 -5.14
N THR A 142 -7.26 5.40 -4.36
CA THR A 142 -7.07 5.95 -3.00
C THR A 142 -7.82 5.17 -1.93
N ASP A 143 -8.86 4.45 -2.33
CA ASP A 143 -9.75 3.71 -1.46
C ASP A 143 -9.63 2.20 -1.74
N PHE A 144 -9.66 1.41 -0.67
CA PHE A 144 -9.41 -0.02 -0.73
C PHE A 144 -10.38 -0.78 0.16
N SER A 145 -10.86 -1.92 -0.35
CA SER A 145 -11.65 -2.87 0.41
C SER A 145 -10.72 -3.84 1.14
N VAL A 146 -10.82 -3.94 2.47
CA VAL A 146 -10.04 -4.86 3.31
C VAL A 146 -10.99 -5.60 4.25
N GLY A 147 -11.05 -6.94 4.13
CA GLY A 147 -12.00 -7.74 4.91
C GLY A 147 -13.45 -7.32 4.71
N GLY A 148 -13.80 -6.84 3.51
CA GLY A 148 -15.14 -6.35 3.15
C GLY A 148 -15.48 -4.94 3.64
N ARG A 149 -14.50 -4.17 4.12
CA ARG A 149 -14.69 -2.76 4.51
C ARG A 149 -13.87 -1.83 3.63
N GLU A 150 -14.49 -0.75 3.19
CA GLU A 150 -13.81 0.31 2.46
C GLU A 150 -13.00 1.21 3.40
N LEU A 151 -11.74 1.45 3.03
CA LEU A 151 -10.77 2.24 3.80
C LEU A 151 -10.09 3.26 2.90
N PRO A 152 -9.82 4.48 3.41
CA PRO A 152 -9.07 5.51 2.69
C PRO A 152 -7.55 5.24 2.77
N GLY A 153 -7.13 4.04 2.37
CA GLY A 153 -5.75 3.58 2.44
C GLY A 153 -5.61 2.10 2.76
N LEU A 154 -4.42 1.70 3.19
CA LEU A 154 -4.07 0.31 3.48
C LEU A 154 -3.55 0.16 4.92
N PRO A 155 -3.81 -0.99 5.57
CA PRO A 155 -3.07 -1.36 6.77
C PRO A 155 -1.56 -1.41 6.49
N PRO A 156 -0.71 -1.14 7.49
CA PRO A 156 0.73 -1.31 7.35
C PRO A 156 1.09 -2.76 7.02
N GLY A 157 2.15 -2.98 6.26
CA GLY A 157 2.62 -4.32 5.98
C GLY A 157 3.39 -4.45 4.69
N VAL A 158 3.81 -5.67 4.41
CA VAL A 158 4.53 -6.03 3.20
C VAL A 158 3.60 -6.84 2.31
N TYR A 159 3.42 -6.40 1.08
CA TYR A 159 2.43 -6.92 0.16
C TYR A 159 3.06 -7.32 -1.17
N ARG A 160 2.53 -8.41 -1.73
CA ARG A 160 2.58 -8.69 -3.15
C ARG A 160 1.41 -8.00 -3.84
N VAL A 161 1.66 -7.39 -4.99
CA VAL A 161 0.65 -6.59 -5.69
C VAL A 161 0.36 -7.22 -7.04
N SER A 162 -0.91 -7.41 -7.38
CA SER A 162 -1.31 -7.82 -8.73
C SER A 162 -2.24 -6.78 -9.36
N VAL A 163 -2.13 -6.64 -10.68
CA VAL A 163 -2.90 -5.68 -11.47
C VAL A 163 -3.54 -6.39 -12.66
N THR A 164 -4.85 -6.28 -12.79
CA THR A 164 -5.61 -6.77 -13.94
C THR A 164 -6.54 -5.67 -14.46
N ARG A 165 -6.97 -5.79 -15.71
CA ARG A 165 -8.01 -4.93 -16.28
C ARG A 165 -8.75 -5.69 -17.38
N ASP A 166 -10.07 -5.74 -17.30
CA ASP A 166 -10.88 -6.45 -18.28
C ASP A 166 -10.70 -5.83 -19.68
N GLY A 167 -10.57 -6.69 -20.69
CA GLY A 167 -10.34 -6.27 -22.07
C GLY A 167 -8.93 -5.71 -22.36
N VAL A 168 -8.03 -5.65 -21.37
CA VAL A 168 -6.65 -5.16 -21.56
C VAL A 168 -5.64 -6.25 -21.18
N ALA A 169 -4.73 -6.56 -22.10
CA ALA A 169 -3.70 -7.57 -21.92
C ALA A 169 -2.57 -7.07 -20.99
N VAL A 170 -2.79 -7.13 -19.67
CA VAL A 170 -1.74 -6.88 -18.68
C VAL A 170 -0.81 -8.12 -18.59
N PRO A 171 0.52 -7.97 -18.80
CA PRO A 171 1.43 -9.10 -18.75
C PRO A 171 1.42 -9.87 -17.42
N GLU A 172 1.63 -11.20 -17.50
CA GLU A 172 1.61 -12.11 -16.33
C GLU A 172 2.51 -11.67 -15.17
N ARG A 173 3.66 -11.05 -15.50
CA ARG A 173 4.62 -10.53 -14.53
C ARG A 173 4.08 -9.40 -13.64
N TYR A 174 2.88 -8.90 -13.92
CA TYR A 174 2.19 -7.90 -13.11
C TYR A 174 0.87 -8.44 -12.52
N ASN A 175 0.51 -9.70 -12.78
CA ASN A 175 -0.67 -10.34 -12.19
C ASN A 175 -0.37 -11.75 -11.61
N ALA A 176 -0.70 -12.83 -12.31
CA ALA A 176 -0.61 -14.19 -11.81
C ALA A 176 0.82 -14.61 -11.40
N LYS A 177 1.84 -14.02 -12.04
CA LYS A 177 3.26 -14.21 -11.72
C LYS A 177 3.90 -12.88 -11.33
N THR A 178 3.18 -12.09 -10.54
CA THR A 178 3.57 -10.73 -10.27
C THR A 178 4.95 -10.63 -9.62
N VAL A 179 5.76 -9.71 -10.16
CA VAL A 179 7.02 -9.27 -9.55
C VAL A 179 6.84 -7.93 -8.82
N LEU A 180 5.61 -7.45 -8.74
CA LEU A 180 5.28 -6.21 -8.04
C LEU A 180 5.08 -6.55 -6.55
N GLY A 181 5.75 -5.79 -5.72
CA GLY A 181 5.52 -5.76 -4.29
C GLY A 181 5.57 -4.33 -3.80
N CYS A 182 5.13 -4.13 -2.57
CA CYS A 182 5.32 -2.87 -1.87
C CYS A 182 5.38 -3.10 -0.37
N GLU A 183 5.86 -2.08 0.31
CA GLU A 183 5.60 -1.89 1.71
C GLU A 183 4.63 -0.73 1.88
N VAL A 184 3.64 -0.93 2.74
CA VAL A 184 2.81 0.12 3.31
C VAL A 184 3.31 0.37 4.73
N SER A 185 3.72 1.59 5.02
CA SER A 185 4.24 1.99 6.33
C SER A 185 3.85 3.44 6.59
N GLY A 186 3.54 3.80 7.84
CA GLY A 186 3.30 5.20 8.18
C GLY A 186 4.46 6.11 7.75
N GLY A 187 4.15 7.37 7.40
CA GLY A 187 5.07 8.34 6.78
C GLY A 187 6.25 8.85 7.63
N GLY A 188 6.82 8.01 8.50
CA GLY A 188 8.10 8.25 9.16
C GLY A 188 9.28 8.10 8.20
N ARG A 189 10.50 8.21 8.75
CA ARG A 189 11.75 8.03 7.98
C ARG A 189 11.77 6.66 7.30
N GLY A 190 12.08 6.63 6.01
CA GLY A 190 12.02 5.42 5.18
C GLY A 190 10.61 4.89 4.89
N GLY A 191 9.54 5.62 5.22
CA GLY A 191 8.17 5.25 4.88
C GLY A 191 7.79 5.63 3.46
N ASN A 192 6.90 4.85 2.84
CA ASN A 192 6.41 5.13 1.50
C ASN A 192 5.04 5.83 1.53
N SER A 193 4.88 6.93 0.80
CA SER A 193 3.66 7.75 0.78
C SER A 193 2.68 7.39 -0.34
N GLY A 194 2.98 6.35 -1.12
CA GLY A 194 2.15 5.86 -2.21
C GLY A 194 2.90 4.86 -3.09
N LEU A 195 2.31 4.43 -4.19
CA LEU A 195 2.92 3.45 -5.09
C LEU A 195 2.66 3.80 -6.55
N ASP A 196 3.74 4.01 -7.30
CA ASP A 196 3.69 4.20 -8.76
C ASP A 196 4.01 2.89 -9.49
N LEU A 197 2.98 2.25 -10.05
CA LEU A 197 3.10 1.05 -10.87
C LEU A 197 3.20 1.42 -12.36
N LYS A 198 4.41 1.27 -12.90
CA LYS A 198 4.70 1.50 -14.32
C LYS A 198 4.76 0.18 -15.06
N LEU A 199 3.63 -0.20 -15.65
CA LEU A 199 3.49 -1.44 -16.40
C LEU A 199 3.91 -1.21 -17.86
N GLU A 200 4.51 -2.24 -18.47
CA GLU A 200 4.90 -2.22 -19.88
C GLU A 200 4.38 -3.46 -20.59
N THR A 201 3.87 -3.30 -21.80
CA THR A 201 3.44 -4.43 -22.63
C THR A 201 4.60 -5.34 -23.02
N LYS A 202 4.27 -6.58 -23.44
CA LYS A 202 5.28 -7.55 -23.86
C LYS A 202 6.10 -7.02 -25.04
N GLU A 203 5.48 -6.27 -25.95
CA GLU A 203 6.15 -5.62 -27.08
C GLU A 203 7.21 -4.62 -26.63
N LYS A 204 6.85 -3.74 -25.68
CA LYS A 204 7.76 -2.71 -25.16
C LYS A 204 8.92 -3.31 -24.36
N LEU A 205 8.64 -4.36 -23.58
CA LEU A 205 9.67 -5.12 -22.87
C LEU A 205 10.68 -5.75 -23.84
N LYS A 206 10.21 -6.43 -24.89
CA LYS A 206 11.09 -7.02 -25.93
C LYS A 206 11.94 -5.98 -26.66
N ALA A 207 11.39 -4.79 -26.92
CA ALA A 207 12.12 -3.72 -27.58
C ALA A 207 13.29 -3.18 -26.72
N LYS A 208 13.12 -3.13 -25.39
CA LYS A 208 14.20 -2.75 -24.46
C LYS A 208 15.33 -3.76 -24.43
N ASP A 209 15.01 -5.05 -24.42
CA ASP A 209 16.03 -6.11 -24.35
C ASP A 209 16.93 -6.10 -25.60
N LYS A 210 16.34 -5.95 -26.80
CA LYS A 210 17.10 -5.83 -28.07
C LYS A 210 18.01 -4.60 -28.15
N GLY A 211 17.73 -3.56 -27.36
CA GLY A 211 18.53 -2.33 -27.32
C GLY A 211 19.76 -2.43 -26.42
N LYS A 212 19.79 -3.38 -25.47
CA LYS A 212 20.93 -3.59 -24.57
C LYS A 212 22.07 -4.36 -25.21
N ASP A 213 21.78 -5.25 -26.17
CA ASP A 213 22.80 -6.06 -26.87
C ASP A 213 23.61 -5.29 -27.94
N LYS A 214 23.32 -4.00 -28.14
CA LYS A 214 23.99 -3.14 -29.14
C LYS A 214 24.92 -2.08 -28.53
N LYS A 215 25.27 -2.21 -27.24
CA LYS A 215 26.22 -1.34 -26.54
C LYS A 215 27.35 -2.17 -25.94
#